data_AF-A0A1H8PYY3-F1
#
_entry.id   AF-A0A1H8PYY3-F1
#
_cell.length_a   1.000
_cell.length_b   1.000
_cell.length_c   1.000
_cell.angle_alpha   90.00
_cell.angle_beta   90.00
_cell.angle_gamma   90.00
#
_symmetry.space_group_name_H-M   'P 1'
#
loop_
_entity.id
_entity.type
_entity.pdbx_description
1 polymer ?
#
loop_
_entity_poly.entity_id
_entity_poly.type
_entity_poly.pdbx_seq_one_letter_code
_entity_poly.pdbx_strand_id
1 'polypeptide(L)' 'MHRFIINKNQQANGDHEVHNATTDCSYMPNPENRIDMGYHASCHGAVAEAKRRWPGNRINGCYYCANACHTS' A
#
# COMPACT_ATOMS: atom_id res chain seq x y z
N MET A 1 -1.38 4.41 15.35
CA MET A 1 -1.71 4.78 13.95
C MET A 1 -0.41 4.79 13.17
N HIS A 2 -0.44 4.28 11.94
CA HIS A 2 0.71 4.20 11.04
C HIS A 2 0.41 5.00 9.78
N ARG A 3 1.42 5.66 9.23
CA ARG A 3 1.32 6.31 7.92
C ARG A 3 1.46 5.27 6.83
N PHE A 4 0.52 5.26 5.89
CA PHE A 4 0.53 4.35 4.76
C PHE A 4 0.71 5.11 3.46
N ILE A 5 1.37 4.48 2.51
CA ILE A 5 1.51 4.97 1.14
C ILE A 5 1.13 3.84 0.19
N ILE A 6 0.64 4.19 -0.99
CA ILE A 6 0.40 3.24 -2.07
C ILE A 6 1.37 3.52 -3.20
N ASN A 7 1.87 2.45 -3.83
CA ASN A 7 2.66 2.55 -5.04
C ASN A 7 1.76 2.90 -6.23
N LYS A 8 2.05 4.03 -6.89
CA LYS A 8 1.38 4.47 -8.12
C LYS A 8 1.62 3.48 -9.26
N ASN A 9 2.76 2.80 -9.29
CA ASN A 9 3.06 1.81 -10.31
C ASN A 9 2.49 0.44 -9.92
N GLN A 10 1.98 -0.26 -10.92
CA GLN A 10 1.63 -1.66 -10.80
C GLN A 10 2.90 -2.49 -10.74
N GLN A 11 2.89 -3.50 -9.86
CA GLN A 11 3.85 -4.58 -9.92
C GLN A 11 3.62 -5.44 -11.16
N ALA A 12 4.57 -6.33 -11.45
CA ALA A 12 4.48 -7.26 -12.59
C ALA A 12 3.23 -8.18 -12.53
N ASN A 13 2.67 -8.40 -11.33
CA ASN A 13 1.45 -9.16 -11.11
C ASN A 13 0.15 -8.32 -11.24
N GLY A 14 0.27 -7.03 -11.55
CA GLY A 14 -0.84 -6.07 -11.67
C GLY A 14 -1.25 -5.37 -10.38
N ASP A 15 -0.63 -5.70 -9.23
CA ASP A 15 -0.97 -5.09 -7.93
C ASP A 15 -0.35 -3.71 -7.74
N HIS A 16 -1.14 -2.79 -7.22
CA HIS A 16 -0.63 -1.62 -6.51
C HIS A 16 -0.48 -1.97 -5.03
N GLU A 17 0.77 -1.97 -4.57
CA GLU A 17 1.06 -2.33 -3.18
C GLU A 17 0.88 -1.14 -2.22
N VAL A 18 0.25 -1.42 -1.08
CA VAL A 18 0.17 -0.54 0.08
C VAL A 18 1.31 -0.85 1.04
N HIS A 19 2.12 0.16 1.36
CA HIS A 19 3.26 0.07 2.26
C HIS A 19 3.02 0.85 3.54
N ASN A 20 3.54 0.32 4.65
CA ASN A 20 3.63 1.05 5.90
C ASN A 20 4.90 1.93 5.89
N ALA A 21 4.70 3.24 5.84
CA ALA A 21 5.77 4.23 5.81
C ALA A 21 6.35 4.56 7.19
N THR A 22 5.86 3.93 8.26
CA THR A 22 6.41 4.08 9.63
C THR A 22 7.33 2.94 10.04
N THR A 23 7.32 1.82 9.32
CA THR A 23 8.10 0.62 9.65
C THR A 23 9.27 0.39 8.70
N ASP A 24 9.78 1.44 8.05
CA ASP A 24 10.90 1.42 7.08
C ASP A 24 10.97 0.16 6.22
N CYS A 25 10.07 0.07 5.24
CA CYS A 25 10.05 -1.05 4.29
C CYS A 25 11.28 -1.02 3.36
N SER A 26 12.03 -2.13 3.30
CA SER A 26 13.17 -2.28 2.38
C SER A 26 12.78 -2.21 0.90
N TYR A 27 11.51 -2.47 0.58
CA TYR A 27 10.95 -2.44 -0.77
C TYR A 27 10.04 -1.22 -0.98
N MET A 28 10.34 -0.12 -0.29
CA MET A 28 9.56 1.10 -0.47
C MET A 28 9.68 1.60 -1.93
N PRO A 29 8.57 1.91 -2.62
CA PRO A 29 8.62 2.47 -3.96
C PRO A 29 9.40 3.78 -3.98
N ASN A 30 9.90 4.20 -5.14
CA ASN A 30 10.58 5.50 -5.24
C ASN A 30 9.63 6.66 -4.86
N PRO A 31 10.13 7.75 -4.26
CA PRO A 31 9.31 8.89 -3.79
C PRO A 31 8.30 9.42 -4.81
N GLU A 32 8.67 9.51 -6.09
CA GLU A 32 7.81 9.97 -7.20
C GLU A 32 6.62 9.04 -7.50
N ASN A 33 6.71 7.79 -7.06
CA ASN A 33 5.66 6.78 -7.22
C ASN A 33 4.87 6.56 -5.93
N ARG A 34 5.08 7.37 -4.89
CA ARG A 34 4.33 7.27 -3.62
C ARG A 34 3.11 8.18 -3.66
N ILE A 35 1.95 7.61 -3.37
CA ILE A 35 0.76 8.40 -3.06
C ILE A 35 0.48 8.24 -1.57
N ASP A 36 0.39 9.35 -0.84
CA ASP A 36 0.11 9.33 0.58
C ASP A 36 -1.34 8.92 0.84
N MET A 37 -1.51 7.87 1.64
CA MET A 37 -2.81 7.38 2.09
C MET A 37 -3.15 7.94 3.48
N GLY A 38 -2.25 8.71 4.10
CA GLY A 38 -2.44 9.26 5.43
C GLY A 38 -2.27 8.23 6.53
N TYR A 39 -2.83 8.53 7.70
CA TYR A 39 -2.68 7.70 8.89
C TYR A 39 -3.86 6.75 9.08
N HIS A 40 -3.56 5.46 9.20
CA HIS A 40 -4.54 4.40 9.45
C HIS A 40 -4.19 3.62 10.71
N ALA A 41 -5.18 2.96 11.30
CA ALA A 41 -4.95 2.06 12.44
C ALA A 41 -4.15 0.82 12.01
N SER A 42 -4.39 0.32 10.79
CA SER A 42 -3.73 -0.86 10.22
C SER A 42 -3.73 -0.80 8.70
N CYS A 43 -3.02 -1.73 8.05
CA CYS A 43 -3.00 -1.83 6.59
C CYS A 43 -4.41 -2.06 6.00
N HIS A 44 -5.35 -2.65 6.75
CA HIS A 44 -6.70 -2.95 6.28
C HIS A 44 -7.46 -1.66 5.96
N GLY A 45 -7.33 -0.64 6.83
CA GLY A 45 -7.92 0.68 6.59
C GLY A 45 -7.35 1.34 5.35
N ALA A 46 -6.02 1.29 5.21
CA ALA A 46 -5.33 1.89 4.07
C ALA A 46 -5.67 1.18 2.74
N VAL A 47 -5.73 -0.16 2.73
CA VAL A 47 -6.12 -0.95 1.55
C VAL A 47 -7.60 -0.73 1.20
N ALA A 48 -8.50 -0.70 2.19
CA ALA A 48 -9.91 -0.42 1.94
C ALA A 48 -10.11 0.99 1.36
N GLU A 49 -9.39 1.98 1.89
CA GLU A 49 -9.42 3.32 1.33
C GLU A 49 -8.85 3.36 -0.10
N ALA A 50 -7.72 2.70 -0.35
CA ALA A 50 -7.13 2.63 -1.69
C ALA A 50 -8.09 1.98 -2.69
N LYS A 51 -8.75 0.87 -2.33
CA LYS A 51 -9.78 0.24 -3.17
C LYS A 51 -10.97 1.17 -3.43
N ARG A 52 -11.36 2.00 -2.44
CA ARG A 52 -12.40 3.01 -2.62
C ARG A 52 -11.99 4.13 -3.58
N ARG A 53 -10.72 4.56 -3.52
CA ARG A 53 -10.17 5.62 -4.40
C ARG A 53 -9.93 5.11 -5.83
N TRP A 54 -9.53 3.85 -5.99
CA TRP A 54 -9.23 3.22 -7.28
C TRP A 54 -9.95 1.88 -7.44
N PRO A 55 -11.29 1.88 -7.66
CA PRO A 55 -12.09 0.65 -7.72
C PRO A 55 -11.73 -0.27 -8.89
N GLY A 56 -11.09 0.25 -9.94
CA GLY A 56 -10.62 -0.55 -11.09
C GLY A 56 -9.20 -1.11 -10.93
N ASN A 57 -8.48 -0.78 -9.86
CA ASN A 57 -7.10 -1.21 -9.66
C ASN A 57 -7.05 -2.41 -8.72
N ARG A 58 -6.13 -3.33 -9.00
CA ARG A 58 -5.83 -4.42 -8.07
C ARG A 58 -4.96 -3.86 -6.93
N ILE A 59 -5.48 -3.84 -5.71
CA ILE A 59 -4.80 -3.27 -4.54
C ILE A 59 -4.51 -4.39 -3.55
N ASN A 60 -3.24 -4.49 -3.14
CA ASN A 60 -2.76 -5.51 -2.20
C ASN A 60 -1.81 -4.88 -1.17
N GLY A 61 -1.58 -5.55 -0.05
CA GLY A 61 -0.56 -5.15 0.91
C GLY A 61 0.84 -5.54 0.44
N CYS A 62 1.84 -4.72 0.75
CA CYS A 62 3.23 -5.12 0.58
C CYS A 62 3.58 -6.28 1.51
N TYR A 63 4.14 -7.35 0.96
CA TYR A 63 4.52 -8.56 1.71
C TYR A 63 5.39 -8.28 2.96
N TYR A 64 6.29 -7.30 2.88
CA TYR A 64 7.31 -7.04 3.91
C TYR A 64 6.84 -6.13 5.06
N CYS A 65 5.94 -5.19 4.79
CA CYS A 65 5.54 -4.15 5.77
C CYS A 65 4.04 -4.06 6.01
N ALA A 66 3.24 -4.77 5.21
CA ALA A 66 1.80 -4.86 5.30
C ALA A 66 1.34 -6.31 5.07
N ASN A 67 2.10 -7.29 5.61
CA ASN A 67 1.88 -8.72 5.41
C ASN A 67 0.44 -9.18 5.73
N ALA A 68 -0.15 -8.65 6.80
CA ALA A 68 -1.53 -8.93 7.17
C ALA A 68 -2.57 -8.59 6.08
N CYS A 69 -2.21 -7.71 5.15
CA CYS A 69 -3.03 -7.31 4.01
C CYS A 69 -2.49 -7.80 2.66
N HIS A 70 -1.44 -8.62 2.68
CA HIS A 70 -0.88 -9.27 1.50
C HIS A 70 -1.56 -10.63 1.33
N THR A 71 -2.61 -10.68 0.51
CA THR A 71 -3.52 -11.85 0.44
C THR A 71 -3.42 -12.65 -0.86
N SER A 72 -2.49 -12.31 -1.75
CA SER A 72 -2.33 -12.93 -3.07
C SER A 72 -0.95 -12.74 -3.64
#